data_AF-M9YWF9-F1
#
_entry.id   AF-M9YWF9-F1
#
_cell.length_a   1.000
_cell.length_b   1.000
_cell.length_c   1.000
_cell.angle_alpha   90.00
_cell.angle_beta   90.00
_cell.angle_gamma   90.00
#
_symmetry.space_group_name_H-M   'P 1'
#
loop_
_entity.id
_entity.type
_entity.pdbx_description
1 polymer ?
#
loop_
_entity_poly.entity_id
_entity_poly.type
_entity_poly.pdbx_seq_one_letter_code
_entity_poly.pdbx_strand_id
1 'polypeptide(L)'
;EQFSNRKWNCSIMEAKSSIFGPMIQKASRESAFISGITAAGVAYAVTEACAEGRSLHCRCDNSIRGETDEGWRWGGCNRPISYGIWFAQLFIDTVEMVAKKKRDPRRAMNLHNNRAGREIIRHN
;
A
#
# COMPACT_ATOMS: atom_id res chain seq x y z
N GLU A 1 -8.71 -15.09 -3.04
CA GLU A 1 -10.01 -14.64 -2.51
C GLU A 1 -10.82 -13.75 -3.47
N GLN A 2 -10.36 -12.57 -3.90
CA GLN A 2 -11.18 -11.67 -4.75
C GLN A 2 -11.47 -12.19 -6.18
N PHE A 3 -10.59 -13.01 -6.75
CA PHE A 3 -10.65 -13.46 -8.16
C PHE A 3 -10.85 -14.98 -8.31
N SER A 4 -11.23 -15.69 -7.25
CA SER A 4 -11.34 -17.17 -7.27
C SER A 4 -12.33 -17.70 -8.32
N ASN A 5 -13.42 -16.98 -8.55
CA ASN A 5 -14.49 -17.37 -9.49
C ASN A 5 -14.41 -16.61 -10.84
N ARG A 6 -13.25 -16.04 -11.18
CA ARG A 6 -13.04 -15.27 -12.42
C ARG A 6 -12.14 -16.06 -13.38
N LYS A 7 -12.26 -15.77 -14.68
CA LYS A 7 -11.40 -16.37 -15.73
C LYS A 7 -9.91 -16.15 -15.45
N TRP A 8 -9.56 -15.00 -14.88
CA TRP A 8 -8.23 -14.71 -14.36
C TRP A 8 -8.28 -14.79 -12.83
N ASN A 9 -7.45 -15.64 -12.24
CA ASN A 9 -7.48 -16.00 -10.82
C ASN A 9 -6.42 -15.27 -9.96
N CYS A 10 -5.90 -14.14 -10.45
CA CYS A 10 -4.80 -13.40 -9.82
C CYS A 10 -3.42 -14.07 -9.89
N SER A 11 -3.24 -15.12 -10.69
CA SER A 11 -1.90 -15.67 -10.96
C SER A 11 -1.04 -14.63 -11.70
N ILE A 12 0.05 -14.20 -11.08
CA ILE A 12 1.10 -13.42 -11.72
C ILE A 12 2.02 -14.43 -12.41
N MET A 13 2.11 -14.40 -13.74
CA MET A 13 3.02 -15.31 -14.46
C MET A 13 4.44 -15.11 -13.93
N GLU A 14 5.10 -16.20 -13.52
CA GLU A 14 6.46 -16.27 -12.94
C GLU A 14 7.59 -15.81 -13.89
N ALA A 15 7.32 -14.92 -14.83
CA ALA A 15 8.27 -14.59 -15.88
C ALA A 15 9.46 -13.75 -15.39
N LYS A 16 9.40 -13.07 -14.23
CA LYS A 16 10.55 -12.40 -13.59
C LYS A 16 10.40 -12.36 -12.07
N SER A 17 11.50 -12.66 -11.39
CA SER A 17 11.73 -12.88 -9.95
C SER A 17 11.33 -11.78 -8.95
N SER A 18 10.50 -10.81 -9.31
CA SER A 18 10.10 -9.73 -8.41
C SER A 18 8.69 -9.22 -8.73
N ILE A 19 7.81 -9.24 -7.71
CA ILE A 19 6.53 -8.51 -7.70
C ILE A 19 6.75 -6.99 -7.68
N PHE A 20 7.96 -6.53 -7.38
CA PHE A 20 8.35 -5.13 -7.42
C PHE A 20 9.14 -4.90 -8.72
N GLY A 21 8.41 -4.59 -9.79
CA GLY A 21 8.92 -4.39 -11.15
C GLY A 21 7.77 -4.16 -12.13
N PRO A 22 7.98 -4.19 -13.46
CA PRO A 22 6.88 -4.22 -14.42
C PRO A 22 6.06 -5.51 -14.26
N MET A 23 5.14 -5.51 -13.27
CA MET A 23 4.42 -6.66 -12.73
C MET A 23 3.63 -7.42 -13.81
N ILE A 24 3.09 -6.68 -14.79
CA ILE A 24 2.36 -7.23 -15.93
C ILE A 24 2.74 -6.40 -17.17
N GLN A 25 3.24 -7.04 -18.22
CA GLN A 25 3.65 -6.34 -19.44
C GLN A 25 2.50 -5.69 -20.21
N LYS A 26 1.25 -6.05 -19.91
CA LYS A 26 0.02 -5.47 -20.47
C LYS A 26 -0.65 -4.53 -19.46
N ALA A 27 -1.15 -3.40 -19.95
CA ALA A 27 -1.87 -2.42 -19.12
C ALA A 27 -3.34 -2.85 -19.15
N SER A 28 -3.73 -3.66 -18.17
CA SER A 28 -5.08 -4.22 -18.06
C SER A 28 -5.74 -3.82 -16.75
N ARG A 29 -7.05 -4.06 -16.64
CA ARG A 29 -7.81 -3.81 -15.40
C ARG A 29 -7.29 -4.64 -14.23
N GLU A 30 -6.85 -5.86 -14.51
CA GLU A 30 -6.23 -6.77 -13.55
C GLU A 30 -4.88 -6.25 -13.07
N SER A 31 -4.06 -5.68 -13.97
CA SER A 31 -2.80 -5.04 -13.57
C SER A 31 -3.01 -3.83 -12.68
N ALA A 32 -4.06 -3.04 -12.95
CA ALA A 32 -4.42 -1.90 -12.11
C ALA A 32 -4.84 -2.34 -10.70
N PHE A 33 -5.62 -3.43 -10.60
CA PHE A 33 -5.98 -4.04 -9.33
C PHE A 33 -4.74 -4.52 -8.56
N ILE A 34 -3.80 -5.22 -9.22
CA ILE A 34 -2.58 -5.71 -8.57
C ILE A 34 -1.73 -4.56 -8.02
N SER A 35 -1.51 -3.50 -8.81
CA SER A 35 -0.79 -2.30 -8.36
C SER A 35 -1.44 -1.70 -7.10
N GLY A 36 -2.75 -1.50 -7.13
CA GLY A 36 -3.49 -0.95 -5.99
C GLY A 36 -3.44 -1.84 -4.75
N ILE A 37 -3.78 -3.13 -4.87
CA ILE A 37 -3.83 -4.04 -3.71
C ILE A 37 -2.44 -4.29 -3.11
N THR A 38 -1.39 -4.30 -3.94
CA THR A 38 -0.01 -4.45 -3.46
C THR A 38 0.41 -3.21 -2.65
N ALA A 39 0.11 -2.01 -3.15
CA ALA A 39 0.41 -0.77 -2.44
C ALA A 39 -0.38 -0.64 -1.14
N ALA A 40 -1.65 -1.05 -1.13
CA ALA A 40 -2.49 -1.13 0.06
C ALA A 40 -1.93 -2.14 1.08
N GLY A 41 -1.55 -3.33 0.61
CA GLY A 41 -1.00 -4.40 1.45
C GLY A 41 0.31 -4.02 2.13
N VAL A 42 1.22 -3.33 1.43
CA VAL A 42 2.45 -2.81 2.04
C VAL A 42 2.13 -1.74 3.09
N ALA A 43 1.23 -0.80 2.78
CA ALA A 43 0.85 0.23 3.74
C ALA A 43 0.25 -0.39 5.01
N TYR A 44 -0.68 -1.34 4.86
CA TYR A 44 -1.29 -2.07 5.96
C TYR A 44 -0.26 -2.83 6.79
N ALA A 45 0.56 -3.69 6.16
CA ALA A 45 1.53 -4.52 6.87
C ALA A 45 2.54 -3.69 7.67
N VAL A 46 2.99 -2.55 7.12
CA VAL A 46 3.90 -1.64 7.82
C VAL A 46 3.20 -0.96 8.99
N THR A 47 1.97 -0.46 8.78
CA THR A 47 1.17 0.13 9.87
C THR A 47 0.94 -0.86 11.00
N GLU A 48 0.62 -2.12 10.71
CA GLU A 48 0.48 -3.18 11.71
C GLU A 48 1.79 -3.43 12.45
N ALA A 49 2.90 -3.61 11.73
CA ALA A 49 4.20 -3.86 12.34
C ALA A 49 4.64 -2.71 13.27
N CYS A 50 4.31 -1.47 12.93
CA CYS A 50 4.55 -0.32 13.79
C CYS A 50 3.67 -0.32 15.05
N ALA A 51 2.40 -0.67 14.91
CA ALA A 51 1.46 -0.71 16.03
C ALA A 51 1.77 -1.84 17.01
N GLU A 52 2.26 -2.98 16.51
CA GLU A 52 2.72 -4.12 17.32
C GLU A 52 4.11 -3.90 17.94
N GLY A 53 4.79 -2.81 17.59
CA GLY A 53 6.16 -2.53 18.07
C GLY A 53 7.24 -3.45 17.49
N ARG A 54 6.96 -4.11 16.35
CA ARG A 54 7.93 -5.00 15.66
C ARG A 54 9.04 -4.24 14.93
N SER A 55 8.89 -2.94 14.73
CA SER A 55 9.87 -2.08 14.06
C SER A 55 10.37 -0.98 14.99
N LEU A 56 11.68 -0.75 14.97
CA LEU A 56 12.32 0.35 15.72
C LEU A 56 12.21 1.70 14.99
N HIS A 57 11.83 1.70 13.71
CA HIS A 57 11.80 2.90 12.87
C HIS A 57 10.48 3.68 12.91
N CYS A 58 9.47 3.15 13.59
CA CYS A 58 8.16 3.76 13.74
C CYS A 58 7.58 3.42 15.10
N ARG A 59 6.53 4.16 15.49
CA ARG A 59 5.82 4.02 16.77
C ARG A 59 4.34 4.26 16.53
N CYS A 60 3.52 3.92 17.53
CA CYS A 60 2.10 4.27 17.55
C CYS A 60 1.91 5.76 17.26
N ASP A 61 0.88 6.08 16.48
CA ASP A 61 0.39 7.43 16.43
C ASP A 61 -0.22 7.77 17.79
N ASN A 62 0.08 8.96 18.26
CA ASN A 62 -0.46 9.45 19.50
C ASN A 62 -0.79 10.94 19.41
N SER A 63 -1.12 11.39 18.21
CA SER A 63 -1.66 12.72 17.92
C SER A 63 -2.94 12.99 18.72
N ILE A 64 -3.76 11.96 18.95
CA ILE A 64 -4.97 12.01 19.75
C ILE A 64 -4.74 11.28 21.08
N ARG A 65 -4.88 11.98 22.19
CA ARG A 65 -4.71 11.50 23.56
C ARG A 65 -5.63 12.27 24.50
N GLY A 66 -5.85 11.73 25.70
CA GLY A 66 -6.54 12.43 26.79
C GLY A 66 -7.99 12.02 26.94
N GLU A 67 -8.63 12.60 27.94
CA GLU A 67 -10.06 12.46 28.23
C GLU A 67 -10.85 13.42 27.35
N THR A 68 -11.94 12.93 26.77
CA THR A 68 -12.89 13.73 25.99
C THR A 68 -13.89 14.40 26.91
N ASP A 69 -14.59 15.42 26.39
CA ASP A 69 -15.65 16.13 27.13
C ASP A 69 -16.82 15.19 27.54
N GLU A 70 -16.91 14.03 26.90
CA GLU A 70 -17.93 12.99 27.13
C GLU A 70 -17.49 11.98 28.22
N GLY A 71 -16.32 12.16 28.83
CA GLY A 71 -15.83 11.34 29.95
C GLY A 71 -15.20 10.00 29.56
N TRP A 72 -14.88 9.80 28.28
CA TRP A 72 -14.09 8.64 27.83
C TRP A 72 -12.67 9.06 27.47
N ARG A 73 -11.71 8.16 27.63
CA ARG A 73 -10.28 8.45 27.46
C ARG A 73 -9.66 7.70 26.29
N TRP A 74 -8.91 8.43 25.47
CA TRP A 74 -8.04 7.85 24.46
C TRP A 74 -6.90 7.09 25.13
N GLY A 75 -6.67 5.85 24.71
CA GLY A 75 -5.62 4.99 25.23
C GLY A 75 -5.23 3.90 24.24
N GLY A 76 -4.21 3.12 24.60
CA GLY A 76 -3.67 2.08 23.73
C GLY A 76 -2.71 2.64 22.67
N CYS A 77 -2.67 1.97 21.51
CA CYS A 77 -1.79 2.31 20.40
C CYS A 77 -2.64 2.65 19.18
N ASN A 78 -2.69 3.94 18.81
CA ASN A 78 -3.31 4.29 17.54
C ASN A 78 -2.36 3.88 16.41
N ARG A 79 -2.93 3.26 15.37
CA ARG A 79 -2.18 2.78 14.21
C ARG A 79 -1.59 3.97 13.45
N PRO A 80 -0.28 4.00 13.15
CA PRO A 80 0.34 5.08 12.40
C PRO A 80 0.09 4.92 10.90
N ILE A 81 -1.16 5.11 10.47
CA ILE A 81 -1.61 4.92 9.07
C ILE A 81 -0.82 5.83 8.11
N SER A 82 -0.63 7.09 8.47
CA SER A 82 0.13 8.05 7.66
C SER A 82 1.57 7.59 7.40
N TYR A 83 2.22 6.93 8.38
CA TYR A 83 3.56 6.37 8.22
C TYR A 83 3.55 5.19 7.25
N GLY A 84 2.60 4.25 7.39
CA GLY A 84 2.48 3.12 6.48
C GLY A 84 2.22 3.54 5.03
N ILE A 85 1.34 4.51 4.81
CA ILE A 85 1.08 5.09 3.48
C ILE A 85 2.33 5.74 2.91
N TRP A 86 3.04 6.55 3.70
CA TRP A 86 4.29 7.19 3.28
C TRP A 86 5.36 6.15 2.90
N PHE A 87 5.53 5.12 3.73
CA PHE A 87 6.50 4.05 3.47
C PHE A 87 6.13 3.30 2.19
N ALA A 88 4.87 2.92 2.03
CA ALA A 88 4.40 2.24 0.83
C ALA A 88 4.56 3.10 -0.44
N GLN A 89 4.38 4.41 -0.33
CA GLN A 89 4.68 5.34 -1.43
C GLN A 89 6.16 5.30 -1.78
N LEU A 90 7.05 5.44 -0.79
CA LEU A 90 8.49 5.39 -1.01
C LEU A 90 8.95 4.05 -1.61
N PHE A 91 8.46 2.94 -1.07
CA PHE A 91 8.89 1.60 -1.46
C PHE A 91 8.35 1.16 -2.83
N ILE A 92 7.05 1.40 -3.10
CA ILE A 92 6.42 0.93 -4.35
C ILE A 92 6.68 1.90 -5.50
N ASP A 93 6.61 3.22 -5.29
CA ASP A 93 6.70 4.17 -6.39
C ASP A 93 8.16 4.35 -6.87
N THR A 94 9.16 4.02 -6.05
CA THR A 94 10.58 4.04 -6.48
C THR A 94 10.85 3.05 -7.60
N VAL A 95 10.19 1.88 -7.60
CA VAL A 95 10.26 0.89 -8.69
C VAL A 95 9.83 1.51 -10.02
N GLU A 96 8.76 2.30 -10.01
CA GLU A 96 8.24 3.01 -11.19
C GLU A 96 9.13 4.19 -11.60
N MET A 97 9.89 4.77 -10.65
CA MET A 97 10.82 5.87 -10.90
C MET A 97 12.16 5.42 -11.49
N VAL A 98 12.62 4.21 -11.14
CA VAL A 98 13.86 3.60 -11.67
C VAL A 98 13.65 3.04 -13.09
N ALA A 99 12.40 2.92 -13.55
CA ALA A 99 12.09 2.49 -14.91
C ALA A 99 12.72 3.45 -15.96
N LYS A 100 13.42 2.86 -16.94
CA LYS A 100 14.30 3.58 -17.90
C LYS A 100 13.60 4.65 -18.77
N LYS A 101 12.26 4.70 -18.83
CA LYS A 101 11.51 5.65 -19.66
C LYS A 101 10.74 6.65 -18.79
N LYS A 102 11.31 7.86 -18.62
CA LYS A 102 10.70 8.95 -17.82
C LYS A 102 9.29 9.37 -18.28
N ARG A 103 8.94 9.17 -19.57
CA ARG A 103 7.63 9.50 -20.18
C ARG A 103 6.91 8.25 -20.68
N ASP A 104 6.62 7.31 -19.77
CA ASP A 104 5.80 6.14 -20.08
C ASP A 104 4.37 6.34 -19.52
N PRO A 105 3.30 6.34 -20.36
CA PRO A 105 1.92 6.36 -19.88
C PRO A 105 1.61 5.28 -18.85
N ARG A 106 2.29 4.13 -18.93
CA ARG A 106 2.17 3.06 -17.93
C ARG A 106 2.62 3.51 -16.55
N ARG A 107 3.71 4.27 -16.47
CA ARG A 107 4.21 4.81 -15.19
C ARG A 107 3.16 5.67 -14.52
N ALA A 108 2.49 6.54 -15.28
CA ALA A 108 1.42 7.39 -14.77
C ALA A 108 0.23 6.55 -14.28
N MET A 109 -0.16 5.52 -15.04
CA MET A 109 -1.21 4.58 -14.64
C MET A 109 -0.85 3.84 -13.34
N ASN A 110 0.36 3.29 -13.24
CA ASN A 110 0.81 2.55 -12.06
C ASN A 110 0.86 3.44 -10.82
N LEU A 111 1.43 4.65 -10.92
CA LEU A 111 1.45 5.62 -9.81
C LEU A 111 0.03 6.00 -9.37
N HIS A 112 -0.90 6.19 -10.32
CA HIS A 112 -2.30 6.44 -10.01
C HIS A 112 -2.93 5.27 -9.26
N ASN A 113 -2.77 4.04 -9.75
CA ASN A 113 -3.33 2.84 -9.14
C ASN A 113 -2.73 2.58 -7.74
N ASN A 114 -1.42 2.73 -7.58
CA ASN A 114 -0.74 2.59 -6.29
C ASN A 114 -1.28 3.61 -5.28
N ARG A 115 -1.44 4.88 -5.69
CA ARG A 115 -2.03 5.93 -4.86
C ARG A 115 -3.46 5.57 -4.45
N ALA A 116 -4.29 5.12 -5.40
CA ALA A 116 -5.66 4.70 -5.12
C ALA A 116 -5.69 3.57 -4.08
N GLY A 117 -4.81 2.58 -4.19
CA GLY A 117 -4.69 1.50 -3.21
C GLY A 117 -4.31 1.99 -1.81
N ARG A 118 -3.31 2.87 -1.70
CA ARG A 118 -2.88 3.43 -0.40
C ARG A 118 -3.96 4.30 0.25
N GLU A 119 -4.73 5.05 -0.54
CA GLU A 119 -5.77 5.93 -0.02
C GLU A 119 -6.89 5.17 0.69
N ILE A 120 -7.19 3.95 0.23
CA ILE A 120 -8.20 3.09 0.88
C ILE A 120 -7.82 2.81 2.34
N ILE A 121 -6.54 2.68 2.66
CA ILE A 121 -6.06 2.44 4.04
C ILE A 121 -6.31 3.65 4.95
N ARG A 122 -6.47 4.87 4.42
CA ARG A 122 -6.80 6.05 5.23
C ARG A 122 -8.26 6.03 5.71
N HIS A 123 -9.13 5.34 4.97
CA HIS A 123 -10.59 5.37 5.18
C HIS A 123 -11.14 4.09 5.80
N ASN A 124 -10.28 3.12 6.15
CA ASN A 124 -10.65 1.85 6.79
C ASN A 124 -9.81 1.64 8.05
#